data_AF-A0A090N0G1-F1
#
_entry.id   AF-A0A090N0G1-F1
#
_cell.length_a   1.000
_cell.length_b   1.000
_cell.length_c   1.000
_cell.angle_alpha   90.00
_cell.angle_beta   90.00
_cell.angle_gamma   90.00
#
_symmetry.space_group_name_H-M   'P 1'
#
loop_
_entity.id
_entity.type
_entity.pdbx_description
1 polymer ?
#
loop_
_entity_poly.entity_id
_entity_poly.type
_entity_poly.pdbx_seq_one_letter_code
_entity_poly.pdbx_strand_id
1 'polypeptide(L)'
;MIYVFFFIILFNNYFTIEENITKKNFKRSVDQINNFVLNFPELTNSKINSRKKRKIITNTRFKWPLTIQYYYKSPINFDAIKNVVKVIEKETCFKFRKSRSTYFDSPGIHYNYTGKCSSAIGNIQKEAWQKIEIGPRCNNFEGILHETLHALGLYHEQCRFDRDFFVKIYKENMLQNETASCKKHTAYEGFHYHLSYDYGSIMHSAVNVFAKGNLKTIIPTDPLYETTMGQTKKLSFIDIKALNLHYCTHPNCPFKRHCYNYGYQDPHNCHLCKCIDGFIGSQCELFKKRQESCWKTMIFPDRKRRSFYLDGKRKCVIHFIVNKTSRIKFNIVKVSMFPNTYPTCQYENTIEVKYWMDKSVTGARFCRQTENKIIFSHNNHIIYHHRSTQRNNFAIIYYNEI
;
A
#
# COMPACT_ATOMS: atom_id res chain seq x y z
N MET A 1 -34.61 33.80 -31.79
CA MET A 1 -34.27 32.49 -31.19
C MET A 1 -33.06 31.87 -31.88
N ILE A 2 -31.83 32.35 -31.63
CA ILE A 2 -30.60 31.77 -32.23
C ILE A 2 -29.43 31.60 -31.21
N TYR A 3 -29.54 32.10 -29.98
CA TYR A 3 -28.40 32.11 -29.03
C TYR A 3 -28.35 30.96 -28.00
N VAL A 4 -29.26 29.98 -28.03
CA VAL A 4 -29.31 28.91 -27.01
C VAL A 4 -28.66 27.58 -27.47
N PHE A 5 -28.41 27.39 -28.77
CA PHE A 5 -27.89 26.10 -29.28
C PHE A 5 -26.36 25.98 -29.31
N PHE A 6 -25.60 27.08 -29.14
CA PHE A 6 -24.12 27.04 -29.19
C PHE A 6 -23.44 26.65 -27.87
N PHE A 7 -24.14 26.76 -26.73
CA PHE A 7 -23.55 26.43 -25.41
C PHE A 7 -23.59 24.94 -25.05
N ILE A 8 -24.53 24.16 -25.60
CA ILE A 8 -24.65 22.73 -25.28
C ILE A 8 -23.61 21.87 -26.03
N ILE A 9 -23.20 22.30 -27.23
CA ILE A 9 -22.20 21.57 -28.04
C ILE A 9 -20.77 21.78 -27.51
N LEU A 10 -20.47 22.97 -26.96
CA LEU A 10 -19.15 23.26 -26.39
C LEU A 10 -18.91 22.55 -25.04
N PHE A 11 -19.94 22.40 -24.20
CA PHE A 11 -19.80 21.64 -22.94
C PHE A 11 -19.67 20.13 -23.17
N ASN A 12 -20.43 19.54 -24.10
CA ASN A 12 -20.30 18.12 -24.42
C ASN A 12 -18.97 17.79 -25.11
N ASN A 13 -18.46 18.68 -25.97
CA ASN A 13 -17.12 18.53 -26.56
C ASN A 13 -16.01 18.73 -25.53
N TYR A 14 -16.15 19.68 -24.59
CA TYR A 14 -15.16 19.87 -23.53
C TYR A 14 -15.05 18.65 -22.61
N PHE A 15 -16.19 18.12 -22.14
CA PHE A 15 -16.21 16.92 -21.28
C PHE A 15 -15.66 15.68 -22.00
N THR A 16 -16.01 15.47 -23.27
CA THR A 16 -15.50 14.33 -24.05
C THR A 16 -14.01 14.46 -24.39
N ILE A 17 -13.51 15.68 -24.65
CA ILE A 17 -12.08 15.94 -24.86
C ILE A 17 -11.30 15.72 -23.58
N GLU A 18 -11.77 16.21 -22.44
CA GLU A 18 -11.10 16.02 -21.14
C GLU A 18 -11.09 14.54 -20.73
N GLU A 19 -12.20 13.81 -20.93
CA GLU A 19 -12.23 12.36 -20.77
C GLU A 19 -11.29 11.64 -21.73
N ASN A 20 -11.21 12.06 -23.01
CA ASN A 20 -10.34 11.42 -24.00
C ASN A 20 -8.86 11.72 -23.75
N ILE A 21 -8.51 12.94 -23.33
CA ILE A 21 -7.16 13.32 -22.90
C ILE A 21 -6.80 12.55 -21.62
N THR A 22 -7.71 12.44 -20.66
CA THR A 22 -7.50 11.67 -19.43
C THR A 22 -7.37 10.18 -19.72
N LYS A 23 -8.21 9.59 -20.58
CA LYS A 23 -8.11 8.19 -21.04
C LYS A 23 -6.83 7.93 -21.82
N LYS A 24 -6.40 8.86 -22.68
CA LYS A 24 -5.15 8.75 -23.47
C LYS A 24 -3.92 8.88 -22.57
N ASN A 25 -3.92 9.81 -21.62
CA ASN A 25 -2.86 9.98 -20.63
C ASN A 25 -2.81 8.80 -19.66
N PHE A 26 -3.97 8.28 -19.23
CA PHE A 26 -4.10 7.06 -18.44
C PHE A 26 -3.56 5.86 -19.20
N LYS A 27 -3.95 5.65 -20.47
CA LYS A 27 -3.43 4.57 -21.31
C LYS A 27 -1.91 4.68 -21.47
N ARG A 28 -1.39 5.87 -21.77
CA ARG A 28 0.06 6.13 -21.87
C ARG A 28 0.80 5.85 -20.56
N SER A 29 0.22 6.21 -19.42
CA SER A 29 0.81 5.96 -18.10
C SER A 29 0.75 4.49 -17.71
N VAL A 30 -0.37 3.80 -17.97
CA VAL A 30 -0.50 2.36 -17.79
C VAL A 30 0.48 1.61 -18.67
N ASP A 31 0.69 2.03 -19.92
CA ASP A 31 1.69 1.45 -20.81
C ASP A 31 3.11 1.72 -20.30
N GLN A 32 3.38 2.89 -19.71
CA GLN A 32 4.67 3.18 -19.06
C GLN A 32 4.91 2.34 -17.79
N ILE A 33 3.91 2.20 -16.92
CA ILE A 33 3.97 1.34 -15.73
C ILE A 33 4.10 -0.12 -16.15
N ASN A 34 3.32 -0.56 -17.14
CA ASN A 34 3.38 -1.92 -17.66
C ASN A 34 4.71 -2.18 -18.33
N ASN A 35 5.24 -1.32 -19.18
CA ASN A 35 6.58 -1.49 -19.75
C ASN A 35 7.67 -1.47 -18.67
N PHE A 36 7.50 -0.66 -17.61
CA PHE A 36 8.41 -0.67 -16.47
C PHE A 36 8.33 -1.99 -15.67
N VAL A 37 7.14 -2.57 -15.51
CA VAL A 37 6.91 -3.84 -14.80
C VAL A 37 7.21 -5.06 -15.68
N LEU A 38 6.98 -4.98 -17.00
CA LEU A 38 7.28 -5.98 -18.04
C LEU A 38 8.77 -6.05 -18.38
N ASN A 39 9.58 -5.09 -17.91
CA ASN A 39 11.04 -5.24 -17.85
C ASN A 39 11.49 -6.06 -16.62
N PHE A 40 10.55 -6.65 -15.86
CA PHE A 40 10.81 -7.60 -14.77
C PHE A 40 10.16 -9.01 -14.96
N PRO A 41 10.20 -9.69 -16.12
CA PRO A 41 9.94 -11.12 -16.18
C PRO A 41 11.27 -11.86 -15.99
N GLU A 42 11.38 -12.57 -14.87
CA GLU A 42 12.42 -13.55 -14.55
C GLU A 42 13.88 -13.07 -14.59
N LEU A 43 14.53 -13.20 -13.44
CA LEU A 43 15.97 -13.07 -13.24
C LEU A 43 16.74 -13.89 -14.30
N THR A 44 17.16 -13.25 -15.38
CA THR A 44 18.31 -13.67 -16.16
C THR A 44 19.31 -12.52 -16.19
N ASN A 45 20.48 -12.81 -15.61
CA ASN A 45 21.63 -11.94 -15.59
C ASN A 45 22.06 -11.63 -17.03
N SER A 46 21.76 -10.42 -17.52
CA SER A 46 22.76 -9.47 -17.97
C SER A 46 22.10 -8.33 -18.76
N LYS A 47 22.53 -7.11 -18.46
CA LYS A 47 22.32 -5.88 -19.25
C LYS A 47 20.88 -5.37 -19.40
N ILE A 48 20.32 -4.84 -18.30
CA ILE A 48 19.31 -3.77 -18.36
C ILE A 48 19.71 -2.67 -17.38
N ASN A 49 19.79 -1.43 -17.86
CA ASN A 49 20.10 -0.23 -17.08
C ASN A 49 19.33 -0.17 -15.74
N SER A 50 20.09 -0.15 -14.64
CA SER A 50 19.69 -0.33 -13.24
C SER A 50 18.81 0.79 -12.64
N ARG A 51 17.50 0.81 -12.98
CA ARG A 51 16.55 1.84 -12.49
C ARG A 51 15.98 1.58 -11.08
N LYS A 52 16.82 1.95 -10.09
CA LYS A 52 16.64 2.68 -8.80
C LYS A 52 15.21 2.87 -8.21
N LYS A 53 14.90 2.21 -7.08
CA LYS A 53 13.68 2.28 -6.24
C LYS A 53 14.05 2.22 -4.74
N ARG A 54 13.47 3.06 -3.85
CA ARG A 54 13.74 3.00 -2.39
C ARG A 54 12.52 3.23 -1.51
N LYS A 55 12.14 2.21 -0.74
CA LYS A 55 11.12 2.30 0.31
C LYS A 55 11.68 2.45 1.73
N ILE A 56 12.93 2.02 1.95
CA ILE A 56 13.61 1.97 3.26
C ILE A 56 15.03 2.53 3.13
N ILE A 57 15.53 3.18 4.18
CA ILE A 57 16.94 3.60 4.28
C ILE A 57 17.83 2.36 4.24
N THR A 58 18.83 2.35 3.37
CA THR A 58 19.66 1.14 3.15
C THR A 58 21.00 1.20 3.85
N ASN A 59 21.47 2.40 4.20
CA ASN A 59 22.74 2.59 4.89
C ASN A 59 22.69 1.88 6.25
N THR A 60 23.49 0.84 6.38
CA THR A 60 23.50 -0.08 7.52
C THR A 60 23.89 0.61 8.82
N ARG A 61 24.53 1.79 8.75
CA ARG A 61 24.84 2.60 9.93
C ARG A 61 23.57 3.06 10.66
N PHE A 62 22.44 3.17 9.98
CA PHE A 62 21.17 3.58 10.59
C PHE A 62 20.28 2.40 11.00
N LYS A 63 20.79 1.16 10.98
CA LYS A 63 20.01 0.01 11.42
C LYS A 63 19.89 -0.04 12.95
N TRP A 64 18.69 -0.33 13.42
CA TRP A 64 18.48 -0.79 14.80
C TRP A 64 18.98 -2.24 14.99
N PRO A 65 19.44 -2.60 16.21
CA PRO A 65 19.50 -4.00 16.61
C PRO A 65 18.10 -4.65 16.58
N LEU A 66 18.05 -5.99 16.50
CA LEU A 66 16.78 -6.72 16.44
C LEU A 66 15.97 -6.61 17.74
N THR A 67 16.64 -6.39 18.87
CA THR A 67 15.97 -6.06 20.14
C THR A 67 16.11 -4.57 20.39
N ILE A 68 14.98 -3.86 20.43
CA ILE A 68 14.90 -2.41 20.61
C ILE A 68 14.30 -2.11 21.99
N GLN A 69 15.05 -1.38 22.80
CA GLN A 69 14.53 -0.83 24.05
C GLN A 69 13.58 0.32 23.71
N TYR A 70 12.46 0.43 24.41
CA TYR A 70 11.54 1.56 24.24
C TYR A 70 11.02 2.11 25.56
N TYR A 71 10.76 3.41 25.60
CA TYR A 71 10.30 4.12 26.78
C TYR A 71 9.27 5.19 26.40
N TYR A 72 8.32 5.43 27.30
CA TYR A 72 7.29 6.47 27.18
C TYR A 72 6.75 6.81 28.57
N LYS A 73 6.17 8.00 28.68
CA LYS A 73 5.44 8.47 29.87
C LYS A 73 4.06 9.01 29.48
N SER A 74 3.17 9.15 30.46
CA SER A 74 1.93 9.89 30.30
C SER A 74 2.23 11.30 29.76
N PRO A 75 1.43 11.86 28.82
CA PRO A 75 0.10 11.41 28.38
C PRO A 75 0.09 10.56 27.10
N ILE A 76 1.19 9.89 26.75
CA ILE A 76 1.22 8.96 25.61
C ILE A 76 0.22 7.82 25.82
N ASN A 77 -0.54 7.49 24.78
CA ASN A 77 -1.54 6.44 24.79
C ASN A 77 -0.86 5.06 24.94
N PHE A 78 -0.99 4.50 26.14
CA PHE A 78 -0.42 3.21 26.52
C PHE A 78 -0.88 2.07 25.59
N ASP A 79 -2.19 1.98 25.33
CA ASP A 79 -2.77 0.90 24.53
C ASP A 79 -2.35 0.98 23.08
N ALA A 80 -2.23 2.20 22.54
CA ALA A 80 -1.72 2.44 21.20
C ALA A 80 -0.28 1.90 21.04
N ILE A 81 0.65 2.30 21.92
CA ILE A 81 2.03 1.78 21.88
C ILE A 81 2.07 0.26 22.00
N LYS A 82 1.32 -0.30 22.96
CA LYS A 82 1.27 -1.75 23.17
C LYS A 82 0.81 -2.49 21.91
N ASN A 83 -0.19 -1.96 21.21
CA ASN A 83 -0.68 -2.53 19.96
C ASN A 83 0.31 -2.35 18.80
N VAL A 84 1.00 -1.21 18.70
CA VAL A 84 2.04 -0.95 17.69
C VAL A 84 3.17 -1.95 17.83
N VAL A 85 3.74 -2.08 19.03
CA VAL A 85 4.80 -3.05 19.35
C VAL A 85 4.34 -4.46 18.99
N LYS A 86 3.17 -4.88 19.47
CA LYS A 86 2.62 -6.21 19.20
C LYS A 86 2.48 -6.51 17.71
N VAL A 87 2.03 -5.54 16.91
CA VAL A 87 1.89 -5.73 15.46
C VAL A 87 3.26 -5.85 14.79
N ILE A 88 4.23 -5.01 15.14
CA ILE A 88 5.57 -5.07 14.55
C ILE A 88 6.27 -6.39 14.92
N GLU A 89 6.24 -6.80 16.19
CA GLU A 89 6.84 -8.07 16.65
C GLU A 89 6.16 -9.30 16.06
N LYS A 90 4.86 -9.22 15.74
CA LYS A 90 4.14 -10.31 15.06
C LYS A 90 4.55 -10.40 13.59
N GLU A 91 4.71 -9.26 12.94
CA GLU A 91 4.89 -9.21 11.49
C GLU A 91 6.36 -9.29 11.07
N THR A 92 7.29 -9.02 11.98
CA THR A 92 8.74 -8.94 11.75
C THR A 92 9.55 -9.64 12.84
N CYS A 93 10.86 -9.78 12.65
CA CYS A 93 11.79 -10.37 13.63
C CYS A 93 12.17 -9.43 14.79
N PHE A 94 11.66 -8.19 14.82
CA PHE A 94 11.94 -7.28 15.91
C PHE A 94 11.38 -7.78 17.23
N LYS A 95 12.08 -7.45 18.32
CA LYS A 95 11.60 -7.57 19.70
C LYS A 95 11.71 -6.21 20.38
N PHE A 96 10.68 -5.82 21.10
CA PHE A 96 10.64 -4.56 21.83
C PHE A 96 10.63 -4.84 23.33
N ARG A 97 11.47 -4.12 24.06
CA ARG A 97 11.62 -4.28 25.49
C ARG A 97 11.33 -2.94 26.18
N LYS A 98 10.31 -2.92 27.03
CA LYS A 98 9.92 -1.70 27.73
C LYS A 98 10.95 -1.39 28.82
N SER A 99 11.57 -0.22 28.74
CA SER A 99 12.42 0.30 29.81
C SER A 99 11.59 1.08 30.84
N ARG A 100 12.07 1.08 32.09
CA ARG A 100 11.51 1.89 33.19
C ARG A 100 12.04 3.33 33.18
N SER A 101 13.18 3.58 32.54
CA SER A 101 13.85 4.87 32.49
C SER A 101 14.66 5.03 31.19
N THR A 102 15.15 6.23 30.95
CA THR A 102 16.09 6.53 29.85
C THR A 102 17.55 6.65 30.31
N TYR A 103 17.90 6.09 31.48
CA TYR A 103 19.27 6.17 32.00
C TYR A 103 20.26 5.28 31.19
N PHE A 104 21.54 5.61 31.30
CA PHE A 104 22.58 5.58 30.25
C PHE A 104 22.98 4.22 29.65
N ASP A 105 22.58 3.07 30.20
CA ASP A 105 23.17 1.78 29.78
C ASP A 105 22.39 1.05 28.68
N SER A 106 21.44 1.71 28.00
CA SER A 106 20.64 1.07 26.95
C SER A 106 20.04 2.09 25.96
N PRO A 107 20.63 2.27 24.76
CA PRO A 107 20.02 3.10 23.71
C PRO A 107 18.71 2.48 23.21
N GLY A 108 17.80 3.32 22.72
CA GLY A 108 16.45 2.89 22.38
C GLY A 108 15.56 3.99 21.82
N ILE A 109 14.27 3.70 21.72
CA ILE A 109 13.24 4.62 21.26
C ILE A 109 12.55 5.28 22.45
N HIS A 110 12.57 6.61 22.51
CA HIS A 110 11.81 7.39 23.47
C HIS A 110 10.60 8.03 22.77
N TYR A 111 9.39 7.53 23.05
CA TYR A 111 8.17 8.21 22.62
C TYR A 111 7.93 9.43 23.51
N ASN A 112 8.21 10.60 22.96
CA ASN A 112 8.18 11.88 23.66
C ASN A 112 6.90 12.64 23.31
N TYR A 113 6.11 13.01 24.32
CA TYR A 113 4.86 13.74 24.10
C TYR A 113 5.14 15.22 23.84
N THR A 114 4.83 15.70 22.64
CA THR A 114 5.02 17.10 22.24
C THR A 114 3.85 17.58 21.38
N GLY A 115 3.93 18.76 20.77
CA GLY A 115 2.91 19.24 19.84
C GLY A 115 3.04 18.67 18.42
N LYS A 116 4.04 17.82 18.14
CA LYS A 116 4.43 17.40 16.79
C LYS A 116 4.28 15.89 16.60
N CYS A 117 4.15 15.46 15.35
CA CYS A 117 4.25 14.06 14.96
C CYS A 117 5.42 13.93 14.00
N SER A 118 6.51 13.35 14.46
CA SER A 118 7.74 13.24 13.67
C SER A 118 8.71 12.23 14.25
N SER A 119 9.41 11.52 13.38
CA SER A 119 10.57 10.71 13.71
C SER A 119 11.68 10.91 12.68
N ALA A 120 12.92 10.73 13.13
CA ALA A 120 14.03 10.49 12.21
C ALA A 120 13.84 9.17 11.45
N ILE A 121 14.51 9.04 10.30
CA ILE A 121 14.44 7.86 9.44
C ILE A 121 15.62 6.94 9.75
N GLY A 122 15.35 5.81 10.40
CA GLY A 122 16.38 4.90 10.93
C GLY A 122 16.91 5.31 12.31
N ASN A 123 17.88 4.55 12.81
CA ASN A 123 18.61 4.82 14.05
C ASN A 123 19.74 5.83 13.80
N ILE A 124 19.47 7.11 14.06
CA ILE A 124 20.47 8.18 13.96
C ILE A 124 21.20 8.45 15.28
N GLN A 125 20.78 7.82 16.39
CA GLN A 125 21.37 7.99 17.73
C GLN A 125 21.73 6.62 18.32
N LYS A 126 22.89 6.06 17.93
CA LYS A 126 23.29 4.72 18.34
C LYS A 126 23.54 4.53 19.83
N GLU A 127 23.99 5.59 20.49
CA GLU A 127 24.45 5.57 21.89
C GLU A 127 23.51 6.32 22.81
N ALA A 128 22.33 6.73 22.31
CA ALA A 128 21.36 7.52 23.07
C ALA A 128 19.92 7.10 22.78
N TRP A 129 19.00 7.72 23.51
CA TRP A 129 17.56 7.55 23.30
C TRP A 129 17.08 8.43 22.16
N GLN A 130 16.76 7.82 21.02
CA GLN A 130 16.17 8.51 19.87
C GLN A 130 14.72 8.87 20.18
N LYS A 131 14.42 10.17 20.12
CA LYS A 131 13.06 10.66 20.32
C LYS A 131 12.19 10.39 19.08
N ILE A 132 10.99 9.88 19.33
CA ILE A 132 9.85 9.95 18.42
C ILE A 132 8.87 10.96 19.02
N GLU A 133 8.64 12.04 18.30
CA GLU A 133 7.74 13.11 18.72
C GLU A 133 6.29 12.69 18.44
N ILE A 134 5.47 12.63 19.49
CA ILE A 134 4.06 12.27 19.43
C ILE A 134 3.22 13.40 20.00
N GLY A 135 2.32 13.94 19.19
CA GLY A 135 1.35 14.95 19.60
C GLY A 135 -0.10 14.48 19.55
N PRO A 136 -1.05 15.34 19.96
CA PRO A 136 -2.46 14.96 20.12
C PRO A 136 -3.05 14.23 18.91
N ARG A 137 -2.73 14.68 17.68
CA ARG A 137 -3.25 14.11 16.43
C ARG A 137 -2.72 12.72 16.08
N CYS A 138 -1.56 12.33 16.62
CA CYS A 138 -0.92 11.04 16.38
C CYS A 138 -0.77 10.19 17.64
N ASN A 139 -1.33 10.61 18.78
CA ASN A 139 -1.35 9.84 20.02
C ASN A 139 -2.42 8.72 19.99
N ASN A 140 -2.42 7.96 18.90
CA ASN A 140 -3.30 6.85 18.57
C ASN A 140 -2.48 5.75 17.88
N PHE A 141 -3.10 4.60 17.64
CA PHE A 141 -2.39 3.46 17.03
C PHE A 141 -1.76 3.81 15.68
N GLU A 142 -2.50 4.53 14.84
CA GLU A 142 -2.10 4.84 13.47
C GLU A 142 -0.90 5.78 13.42
N GLY A 143 -0.94 6.86 14.20
CA GLY A 143 0.12 7.85 14.27
C GLY A 143 1.40 7.29 14.87
N ILE A 144 1.29 6.60 16.01
CA ILE A 144 2.44 5.97 16.66
C ILE A 144 3.06 4.90 15.75
N LEU A 145 2.25 4.10 15.05
CA LEU A 145 2.74 3.12 14.09
C LEU A 145 3.54 3.80 12.98
N HIS A 146 2.98 4.84 12.35
CA HIS A 146 3.61 5.57 11.25
C HIS A 146 4.97 6.16 11.66
N GLU A 147 5.04 6.84 12.80
CA GLU A 147 6.30 7.41 13.29
C GLU A 147 7.31 6.33 13.71
N THR A 148 6.84 5.21 14.26
CA THR A 148 7.71 4.06 14.57
C THR A 148 8.29 3.46 13.29
N LEU A 149 7.53 3.38 12.21
CA LEU A 149 8.02 2.88 10.91
C LEU A 149 9.09 3.80 10.30
N HIS A 150 8.96 5.11 10.48
CA HIS A 150 10.04 6.06 10.17
C HIS A 150 11.29 5.74 11.00
N ALA A 151 11.18 5.60 12.32
CA ALA A 151 12.32 5.23 13.16
C ALA A 151 12.98 3.91 12.73
N LEU A 152 12.19 2.94 12.24
CA LEU A 152 12.70 1.69 11.68
C LEU A 152 13.28 1.83 10.26
N GLY A 153 13.13 2.98 9.62
CA GLY A 153 13.81 3.34 8.38
C GLY A 153 12.93 3.51 7.15
N LEU A 154 11.61 3.34 7.25
CA LEU A 154 10.73 3.53 6.10
C LEU A 154 10.61 5.01 5.73
N TYR A 155 10.75 5.29 4.44
CA TYR A 155 10.41 6.59 3.87
C TYR A 155 8.91 6.68 3.59
N HIS A 156 8.42 7.91 3.43
CA HIS A 156 7.11 8.09 2.79
C HIS A 156 7.11 7.54 1.36
N GLU A 157 6.02 6.89 0.98
CA GLU A 157 5.92 6.24 -0.34
C GLU A 157 5.92 7.29 -1.47
N GLN A 158 5.33 8.47 -1.28
CA GLN A 158 5.36 9.57 -2.26
C GLN A 158 6.72 10.26 -2.41
N CYS A 159 7.67 9.97 -1.51
CA CYS A 159 9.03 10.51 -1.55
C CYS A 159 10.03 9.55 -2.23
N ARG A 160 9.54 8.42 -2.75
CA ARG A 160 10.34 7.50 -3.54
C ARG A 160 10.93 8.17 -4.77
N PHE A 161 12.12 7.74 -5.17
CA PHE A 161 12.78 8.22 -6.38
C PHE A 161 11.95 7.95 -7.66
N ASP A 162 11.32 6.78 -7.74
CA ASP A 162 10.49 6.32 -8.86
C ASP A 162 9.04 6.81 -8.79
N ARG A 163 8.67 7.64 -7.82
CA ARG A 163 7.28 8.01 -7.57
C ARG A 163 6.60 8.70 -8.76
N ASP A 164 7.33 9.42 -9.62
CA ASP A 164 6.74 10.17 -10.75
C ASP A 164 6.13 9.24 -11.83
N PHE A 165 6.42 7.92 -11.80
CA PHE A 165 5.73 6.94 -12.64
C PHE A 165 4.35 6.55 -12.09
N PHE A 166 4.08 6.87 -10.82
CA PHE A 166 2.92 6.39 -10.07
C PHE A 166 2.03 7.55 -9.61
N VAL A 167 2.61 8.67 -9.21
CA VAL A 167 1.86 9.85 -8.77
C VAL A 167 2.41 11.11 -9.40
N LYS A 168 1.52 12.07 -9.66
CA LYS A 168 1.86 13.44 -10.03
C LYS A 168 1.69 14.34 -8.80
N ILE A 169 2.70 15.16 -8.52
CA ILE A 169 2.66 16.16 -7.44
C ILE A 169 2.37 17.54 -8.04
N TYR A 170 1.34 18.19 -7.49
CA TYR A 170 0.94 19.55 -7.83
C TYR A 170 1.40 20.49 -6.72
N LYS A 171 2.64 20.97 -6.81
CA LYS A 171 3.25 21.83 -5.77
C LYS A 171 2.54 23.17 -5.64
N GLU A 172 1.99 23.67 -6.73
CA GLU A 172 1.17 24.87 -6.82
C GLU A 172 -0.07 24.81 -5.90
N ASN A 173 -0.61 23.60 -5.71
CA ASN A 173 -1.75 23.32 -4.84
C ASN A 173 -1.34 23.12 -3.37
N MET A 174 -0.04 23.04 -3.06
CA MET A 174 0.47 22.81 -1.71
C MET A 174 0.71 24.13 -0.96
N LEU A 175 0.57 24.10 0.36
CA LEU A 175 1.06 25.15 1.25
C LEU A 175 2.58 25.33 1.07
N GLN A 176 3.05 26.58 1.13
CA GLN A 176 4.44 26.92 0.76
C GLN A 176 5.48 26.19 1.62
N ASN A 177 5.20 26.05 2.92
CA ASN A 177 6.03 25.35 3.90
C ASN A 177 6.01 23.81 3.76
N GLU A 178 5.08 23.25 2.98
CA GLU A 178 4.92 21.79 2.83
C GLU A 178 5.53 21.23 1.54
N THR A 179 6.06 22.08 0.67
CA THR A 179 6.63 21.64 -0.63
C THR A 179 7.80 20.66 -0.48
N ALA A 180 8.49 20.67 0.66
CA ALA A 180 9.54 19.73 1.02
C ALA A 180 9.02 18.33 1.41
N SER A 181 7.75 18.22 1.83
CA SER A 181 7.11 16.98 2.31
C SER A 181 6.91 15.93 1.21
N CYS A 182 7.13 16.31 -0.05
CA CYS A 182 7.11 15.42 -1.24
C CYS A 182 8.47 15.38 -1.96
N LYS A 183 9.55 15.81 -1.31
CA LYS A 183 10.91 15.80 -1.89
C LYS A 183 11.37 14.35 -2.08
N LYS A 184 11.80 14.02 -3.30
CA LYS A 184 12.35 12.70 -3.62
C LYS A 184 13.68 12.49 -2.91
N HIS A 185 13.88 11.32 -2.32
CA HIS A 185 15.20 10.93 -1.81
C HIS A 185 16.16 10.59 -2.97
N THR A 186 17.44 10.97 -2.84
CA THR A 186 18.44 10.83 -3.91
C THR A 186 18.75 9.37 -4.20
N ALA A 187 19.04 9.04 -5.46
CA ALA A 187 19.22 7.66 -5.92
C ALA A 187 20.59 7.04 -5.62
N TYR A 188 21.46 7.69 -4.83
CA TYR A 188 22.86 7.27 -4.63
C TYR A 188 23.06 6.16 -3.56
N GLU A 189 22.32 6.17 -2.44
CA GLU A 189 22.39 5.15 -1.36
C GLU A 189 21.38 3.97 -1.40
N GLY A 190 21.45 3.08 -2.40
CA GLY A 190 20.94 1.71 -2.26
C GLY A 190 19.67 1.28 -2.99
N PHE A 191 19.79 0.11 -3.61
CA PHE A 191 18.75 -0.68 -4.26
C PHE A 191 18.97 -2.11 -3.77
N HIS A 192 18.19 -2.58 -2.80
CA HIS A 192 18.43 -3.92 -2.25
C HIS A 192 17.24 -4.88 -2.40
N TYR A 193 16.00 -4.37 -2.42
CA TYR A 193 14.82 -5.25 -2.24
C TYR A 193 13.85 -5.32 -3.43
N HIS A 194 14.07 -4.55 -4.49
CA HIS A 194 13.27 -4.60 -5.74
C HIS A 194 11.75 -4.48 -5.53
N LEU A 195 11.31 -3.74 -4.50
CA LEU A 195 9.90 -3.62 -4.14
C LEU A 195 9.17 -2.60 -5.03
N SER A 196 8.00 -2.98 -5.53
CA SER A 196 7.11 -2.11 -6.29
C SER A 196 6.55 -0.95 -5.45
N TYR A 197 6.03 0.06 -6.13
CA TYR A 197 5.37 1.20 -5.50
C TYR A 197 4.00 0.77 -4.98
N ASP A 198 3.67 1.13 -3.74
CA ASP A 198 2.45 0.69 -3.09
C ASP A 198 1.56 1.87 -2.67
N TYR A 199 0.54 2.18 -3.48
CA TYR A 199 -0.43 3.23 -3.16
C TYR A 199 -1.14 3.04 -1.82
N GLY A 200 -1.29 1.79 -1.37
CA GLY A 200 -1.93 1.45 -0.09
C GLY A 200 -0.97 1.30 1.08
N SER A 201 0.31 1.65 0.91
CA SER A 201 1.29 1.75 2.00
C SER A 201 0.78 2.66 3.11
N ILE A 202 0.97 2.28 4.37
CA ILE A 202 0.65 3.17 5.51
C ILE A 202 1.55 4.43 5.52
N MET A 203 2.67 4.36 4.79
CA MET A 203 3.60 5.46 4.58
C MET A 203 3.22 6.34 3.38
N HIS A 204 2.10 6.08 2.72
CA HIS A 204 1.63 6.89 1.59
C HIS A 204 0.62 7.95 2.06
N SER A 205 0.88 9.21 1.72
CA SER A 205 -0.07 10.29 1.99
C SER A 205 -1.37 10.21 1.18
N ALA A 206 -2.46 10.77 1.71
CA ALA A 206 -3.73 10.93 0.98
C ALA A 206 -3.61 11.97 -0.15
N VAL A 207 -4.61 12.05 -1.03
CA VAL A 207 -4.56 12.88 -2.25
C VAL A 207 -4.61 14.40 -1.99
N ASN A 208 -5.12 14.82 -0.83
CA ASN A 208 -5.38 16.21 -0.47
C ASN A 208 -4.49 16.70 0.71
N VAL A 209 -3.47 15.93 1.10
CA VAL A 209 -2.56 16.40 2.15
C VAL A 209 -1.82 17.65 1.70
N PHE A 210 -1.42 18.50 2.65
CA PHE A 210 -0.63 19.71 2.37
C PHE A 210 -1.34 20.75 1.49
N ALA A 211 -2.63 20.57 1.18
CA ALA A 211 -3.33 21.38 0.20
C ALA A 211 -3.66 22.78 0.70
N LYS A 212 -3.68 23.74 -0.22
CA LYS A 212 -4.40 25.01 -0.07
C LYS A 212 -5.89 24.72 -0.18
N GLY A 213 -6.60 24.76 0.94
CA GLY A 213 -8.03 24.43 0.98
C GLY A 213 -8.31 22.96 0.60
N ASN A 214 -9.27 22.73 -0.29
CA ASN A 214 -9.75 21.38 -0.65
C ASN A 214 -9.11 20.82 -1.95
N LEU A 215 -7.97 21.36 -2.38
CA LEU A 215 -7.31 20.92 -3.61
C LEU A 215 -6.65 19.55 -3.47
N LYS A 216 -6.47 18.85 -4.60
CA LYS A 216 -5.64 17.64 -4.68
C LYS A 216 -4.18 18.04 -4.95
N THR A 217 -3.26 17.48 -4.19
CA THR A 217 -1.81 17.75 -4.27
C THR A 217 -1.03 16.54 -4.77
N ILE A 218 -1.53 15.33 -4.53
CA ILE A 218 -0.91 14.07 -4.94
C ILE A 218 -1.96 13.27 -5.70
N ILE A 219 -1.81 13.17 -7.03
CA ILE A 219 -2.78 12.49 -7.90
C ILE A 219 -2.16 11.20 -8.41
N PRO A 220 -2.78 10.03 -8.21
CA PRO A 220 -2.29 8.79 -8.81
C PRO A 220 -2.45 8.85 -10.32
N THR A 221 -1.45 8.32 -11.01
CA THR A 221 -1.46 8.15 -12.46
C THR A 221 -2.50 7.10 -12.89
N ASP A 222 -2.76 6.12 -12.03
CA ASP A 222 -3.89 5.22 -12.13
C ASP A 222 -5.04 5.73 -11.23
N PRO A 223 -6.09 6.37 -11.80
CA PRO A 223 -7.13 7.04 -11.03
C PRO A 223 -7.98 6.09 -10.19
N LEU A 224 -7.93 4.78 -10.45
CA LEU A 224 -8.61 3.78 -9.62
C LEU A 224 -8.01 3.69 -8.21
N TYR A 225 -6.78 4.17 -8.02
CA TYR A 225 -6.09 4.18 -6.73
C TYR A 225 -6.36 5.43 -5.87
N GLU A 226 -7.12 6.40 -6.36
CA GLU A 226 -7.36 7.67 -5.65
C GLU A 226 -7.84 7.47 -4.22
N THR A 227 -8.81 6.57 -4.03
CA THR A 227 -9.38 6.23 -2.72
C THR A 227 -8.55 5.20 -1.93
N THR A 228 -7.48 4.66 -2.52
CA THR A 228 -6.58 3.70 -1.84
C THR A 228 -5.51 4.40 -1.01
N MET A 229 -5.07 5.58 -1.46
CA MET A 229 -4.00 6.35 -0.87
C MET A 229 -4.40 7.01 0.45
N GLY A 230 -3.47 7.06 1.41
CA GLY A 230 -3.68 7.70 2.71
C GLY A 230 -4.34 6.81 3.76
N GLN A 231 -4.46 5.50 3.51
CA GLN A 231 -5.02 4.57 4.49
C GLN A 231 -4.10 4.47 5.70
N THR A 232 -4.66 4.38 6.90
CA THR A 232 -3.87 4.43 8.14
C THR A 232 -4.05 3.21 9.04
N LYS A 233 -4.98 2.31 8.69
CA LYS A 233 -5.43 1.25 9.60
C LYS A 233 -4.60 -0.03 9.57
N LYS A 234 -3.85 -0.30 8.50
CA LYS A 234 -3.13 -1.58 8.36
C LYS A 234 -1.81 -1.43 7.59
N LEU A 235 -0.76 -2.08 8.08
CA LEU A 235 0.47 -2.28 7.30
C LEU A 235 0.17 -3.00 5.99
N SER A 236 0.73 -2.51 4.89
CA SER A 236 0.67 -3.24 3.64
C SER A 236 1.64 -4.43 3.65
N PHE A 237 1.44 -5.39 2.75
CA PHE A 237 2.37 -6.50 2.59
C PHE A 237 3.78 -6.01 2.22
N ILE A 238 3.87 -4.92 1.43
CA ILE A 238 5.13 -4.30 1.03
C ILE A 238 5.81 -3.56 2.18
N ASP A 239 5.06 -2.92 3.08
CA ASP A 239 5.60 -2.30 4.31
C ASP A 239 6.35 -3.35 5.15
N ILE A 240 5.68 -4.47 5.39
CA ILE A 240 6.22 -5.57 6.20
C ILE A 240 7.39 -6.25 5.49
N LYS A 241 7.24 -6.53 4.18
CA LYS A 241 8.28 -7.14 3.36
C LYS A 241 9.55 -6.29 3.32
N ALA A 242 9.43 -4.96 3.26
CA ALA A 242 10.57 -4.05 3.29
C ALA A 242 11.36 -4.17 4.60
N LEU A 243 10.69 -4.16 5.75
CA LEU A 243 11.34 -4.33 7.05
C LEU A 243 12.00 -5.71 7.16
N ASN A 244 11.31 -6.78 6.76
CA ASN A 244 11.83 -8.14 6.88
C ASN A 244 13.03 -8.40 5.97
N LEU A 245 13.00 -7.92 4.73
CA LEU A 245 14.17 -8.02 3.85
C LEU A 245 15.33 -7.15 4.34
N HIS A 246 15.06 -6.09 5.11
CA HIS A 246 16.08 -5.21 5.63
C HIS A 246 16.73 -5.69 6.92
N TYR A 247 15.95 -6.18 7.87
CA TYR A 247 16.42 -6.56 9.20
C TYR A 247 16.49 -8.07 9.41
N CYS A 248 15.57 -8.83 8.80
CA CYS A 248 15.28 -10.21 9.16
C CYS A 248 15.92 -11.24 8.24
N THR A 249 16.98 -10.86 7.52
CA THR A 249 17.87 -11.82 6.87
C THR A 249 18.64 -12.56 7.98
N HIS A 250 18.07 -13.66 8.46
CA HIS A 250 18.56 -14.37 9.63
C HIS A 250 19.91 -15.04 9.36
N PRO A 251 20.91 -14.88 10.25
CA PRO A 251 22.06 -15.77 10.32
C PRO A 251 21.64 -17.23 10.62
N ASN A 252 20.50 -17.41 11.29
CA ASN A 252 20.00 -18.69 11.78
C ASN A 252 19.12 -19.46 10.78
N CYS A 253 18.84 -18.91 9.60
CA CYS A 253 18.22 -19.70 8.53
C CYS A 253 19.33 -20.37 7.72
N PRO A 254 19.53 -21.69 7.84
CA PRO A 254 20.64 -22.37 7.17
C PRO A 254 20.49 -22.41 5.63
N PHE A 255 19.31 -22.09 5.12
CA PHE A 255 19.01 -22.09 3.69
C PHE A 255 18.08 -20.94 3.31
N LYS A 256 18.18 -20.54 2.04
CA LYS A 256 17.22 -19.65 1.38
C LYS A 256 16.04 -20.49 0.89
N ARG A 257 14.82 -20.13 1.30
CA ARG A 257 13.59 -20.77 0.80
C ARG A 257 13.04 -20.02 -0.41
N HIS A 258 12.69 -20.75 -1.47
CA HIS A 258 11.92 -20.17 -2.57
C HIS A 258 10.46 -19.99 -2.15
N CYS A 259 9.91 -18.80 -2.41
CA CYS A 259 8.52 -18.47 -2.11
C CYS A 259 7.82 -18.00 -3.39
N TYR A 260 6.75 -18.69 -3.76
CA TYR A 260 5.91 -18.38 -4.91
C TYR A 260 5.00 -17.18 -4.64
N ASN A 261 4.34 -16.71 -5.71
CA ASN A 261 3.30 -15.69 -5.64
C ASN A 261 3.71 -14.47 -4.82
N TYR A 262 4.93 -13.99 -5.05
CA TYR A 262 5.54 -12.82 -4.40
C TYR A 262 5.69 -12.93 -2.86
N GLY A 263 5.57 -14.13 -2.29
CA GLY A 263 5.91 -14.41 -0.90
C GLY A 263 7.38 -14.13 -0.56
N TYR A 264 7.73 -14.27 0.71
CA TYR A 264 9.12 -14.23 1.17
C TYR A 264 9.28 -15.10 2.41
N GLN A 265 10.51 -15.53 2.71
CA GLN A 265 10.77 -16.42 3.84
C GLN A 265 10.28 -15.77 5.15
N ASP A 266 9.54 -16.53 5.96
CA ASP A 266 8.93 -16.01 7.17
C ASP A 266 10.01 -15.67 8.22
N PRO A 267 9.96 -14.48 8.85
CA PRO A 267 10.97 -14.06 9.81
C PRO A 267 10.95 -14.83 11.14
N HIS A 268 9.91 -15.62 11.41
CA HIS A 268 9.80 -16.44 12.62
C HIS A 268 10.01 -17.93 12.37
N ASN A 269 9.92 -18.37 11.11
CA ASN A 269 10.10 -19.77 10.74
C ASN A 269 10.74 -19.92 9.35
N CYS A 270 12.02 -20.31 9.31
CA CYS A 270 12.78 -20.49 8.07
C CYS A 270 12.17 -21.53 7.12
N HIS A 271 11.34 -22.45 7.62
CA HIS A 271 10.65 -23.48 6.83
C HIS A 271 9.30 -23.02 6.26
N LEU A 272 8.90 -21.77 6.48
CA LEU A 272 7.64 -21.24 5.95
C LEU A 272 7.91 -19.98 5.14
N CYS A 273 7.01 -19.71 4.19
CA CYS A 273 6.92 -18.44 3.51
C CYS A 273 5.76 -17.63 4.08
N LYS A 274 6.00 -16.33 4.22
CA LYS A 274 4.99 -15.33 4.48
C LYS A 274 4.27 -15.00 3.17
N CYS A 275 2.99 -15.35 3.12
CA CYS A 275 2.18 -15.26 1.91
C CYS A 275 1.35 -13.97 1.87
N ILE A 276 1.09 -13.50 0.65
CA ILE A 276 0.09 -12.47 0.41
C ILE A 276 -1.29 -13.06 0.71
N ASP A 277 -2.19 -12.25 1.26
CA ASP A 277 -3.57 -12.68 1.50
C ASP A 277 -4.22 -13.15 0.19
N GLY A 278 -4.74 -14.38 0.18
CA GLY A 278 -5.18 -15.09 -1.03
C GLY A 278 -4.34 -16.31 -1.38
N PHE A 279 -3.11 -16.38 -0.86
CA PHE A 279 -2.23 -17.54 -1.01
C PHE A 279 -1.91 -18.19 0.34
N ILE A 280 -1.71 -19.50 0.32
CA ILE A 280 -1.34 -20.34 1.46
C ILE A 280 -0.34 -21.42 0.99
N GLY A 281 0.04 -22.32 1.89
CA GLY A 281 1.08 -23.33 1.64
C GLY A 281 2.41 -22.90 2.23
N SER A 282 3.32 -23.85 2.36
CA SER A 282 4.62 -23.58 2.99
C SER A 282 5.53 -22.69 2.14
N GLN A 283 5.22 -22.57 0.85
CA GLN A 283 5.92 -21.76 -0.14
C GLN A 283 4.98 -20.75 -0.84
N CYS A 284 3.76 -20.56 -0.34
CA CYS A 284 2.72 -19.71 -0.97
C CYS A 284 2.27 -20.19 -2.35
N GLU A 285 2.36 -21.49 -2.60
CA GLU A 285 2.07 -22.17 -3.86
C GLU A 285 0.58 -22.45 -4.08
N LEU A 286 -0.22 -22.47 -3.01
CA LEU A 286 -1.63 -22.81 -3.06
C LEU A 286 -2.52 -21.57 -2.91
N PHE A 287 -3.71 -21.61 -3.51
CA PHE A 287 -4.74 -20.62 -3.25
C PHE A 287 -5.40 -20.85 -1.89
N LYS A 288 -5.84 -19.76 -1.26
CA LYS A 288 -6.55 -19.81 0.02
C LYS A 288 -7.79 -20.70 -0.10
N LYS A 289 -7.98 -21.57 0.90
CA LYS A 289 -9.16 -22.44 1.00
C LYS A 289 -10.45 -21.62 1.09
N ARG A 290 -11.59 -22.24 0.75
CA ARG A 290 -12.91 -21.61 0.82
C ARG A 290 -13.14 -21.01 2.21
N GLN A 291 -13.31 -19.69 2.24
CA GLN A 291 -13.64 -18.97 3.46
C GLN A 291 -15.11 -19.20 3.79
N GLU A 292 -15.42 -19.34 5.08
CA GLU A 292 -16.79 -19.42 5.57
C GLU A 292 -17.59 -18.20 5.07
N SER A 293 -18.86 -18.40 4.67
CA SER A 293 -19.74 -17.40 4.03
C SER A 293 -19.34 -16.91 2.63
N CYS A 294 -18.28 -17.47 2.03
CA CYS A 294 -17.85 -17.14 0.67
C CYS A 294 -18.10 -18.31 -0.29
N TRP A 295 -18.77 -18.04 -1.42
CA TRP A 295 -19.20 -19.09 -2.36
C TRP A 295 -18.01 -19.78 -3.04
N LYS A 296 -17.12 -19.01 -3.67
CA LYS A 296 -15.99 -19.51 -4.47
C LYS A 296 -14.71 -18.81 -4.06
N THR A 297 -13.60 -19.54 -4.17
CA THR A 297 -12.23 -18.98 -4.09
C THR A 297 -11.62 -18.80 -5.46
N MET A 298 -12.12 -19.50 -6.46
CA MET A 298 -11.65 -19.43 -7.84
C MET A 298 -12.83 -19.31 -8.80
N ILE A 299 -12.67 -18.44 -9.79
CA ILE A 299 -13.58 -18.23 -10.90
C ILE A 299 -12.74 -18.20 -12.18
N PHE A 300 -13.22 -18.87 -13.22
CA PHE A 300 -12.61 -18.87 -14.54
C PHE A 300 -13.54 -18.11 -15.49
N PRO A 301 -13.29 -16.81 -15.74
CA PRO A 301 -14.05 -16.03 -16.72
C PRO A 301 -13.99 -16.67 -18.10
N ASP A 302 -15.10 -16.61 -18.82
CA ASP A 302 -15.17 -16.83 -20.27
C ASP A 302 -15.39 -15.50 -20.99
N ARG A 303 -15.42 -15.53 -22.33
CA ARG A 303 -15.68 -14.34 -23.16
C ARG A 303 -17.10 -13.78 -22.96
N LYS A 304 -18.01 -14.55 -22.38
CA LYS A 304 -19.38 -14.10 -22.09
C LYS A 304 -19.36 -13.20 -20.86
N ARG A 305 -20.06 -12.08 -20.93
CA ARG A 305 -20.23 -11.18 -19.78
C ARG A 305 -21.05 -11.86 -18.69
N ARG A 306 -20.45 -12.07 -17.52
CA ARG A 306 -21.08 -12.64 -16.31
C ARG A 306 -21.08 -11.61 -15.19
N SER A 307 -21.99 -11.75 -14.23
CA SER A 307 -22.02 -10.93 -13.01
C SER A 307 -21.68 -11.76 -11.78
N PHE A 308 -21.13 -11.10 -10.77
CA PHE A 308 -21.12 -11.62 -9.41
C PHE A 308 -21.56 -10.54 -8.42
N TYR A 309 -22.25 -10.98 -7.37
CA TYR A 309 -22.79 -10.16 -6.30
C TYR A 309 -22.29 -10.72 -4.96
N LEU A 310 -21.70 -9.86 -4.14
CA LEU A 310 -21.32 -10.19 -2.76
C LEU A 310 -21.83 -9.10 -1.81
N ASP A 311 -22.48 -9.51 -0.73
CA ASP A 311 -23.10 -8.64 0.26
C ASP A 311 -22.85 -9.11 1.70
N GLY A 312 -23.26 -8.34 2.69
CA GLY A 312 -23.26 -8.80 4.08
C GLY A 312 -21.90 -8.76 4.78
N LYS A 313 -21.89 -9.25 6.02
CA LYS A 313 -20.69 -9.28 6.87
C LYS A 313 -19.85 -10.49 6.52
N ARG A 314 -18.88 -10.33 5.61
CA ARG A 314 -17.96 -11.40 5.22
C ARG A 314 -16.59 -10.90 4.77
N LYS A 315 -15.62 -11.81 4.80
CA LYS A 315 -14.25 -11.59 4.33
C LYS A 315 -13.87 -12.64 3.28
N CYS A 316 -14.02 -12.29 2.01
CA CYS A 316 -13.77 -13.19 0.89
C CYS A 316 -12.52 -12.76 0.11
N VAL A 317 -11.77 -13.75 -0.38
CA VAL A 317 -10.71 -13.57 -1.37
C VAL A 317 -10.99 -14.52 -2.51
N ILE A 318 -11.17 -13.97 -3.71
CA ILE A 318 -11.59 -14.69 -4.90
C ILE A 318 -10.58 -14.42 -6.01
N HIS A 319 -10.07 -15.49 -6.61
CA HIS A 319 -9.13 -15.47 -7.71
C HIS A 319 -9.90 -15.62 -9.02
N PHE A 320 -9.72 -14.68 -9.94
CA PHE A 320 -10.25 -14.76 -11.30
C PHE A 320 -9.08 -15.04 -12.24
N ILE A 321 -9.09 -16.19 -12.90
CA ILE A 321 -7.97 -16.68 -13.69
C ILE A 321 -8.46 -17.05 -15.10
N VAL A 322 -7.76 -16.56 -16.11
CA VAL A 322 -7.96 -16.92 -17.52
C VAL A 322 -6.67 -17.48 -18.12
N ASN A 323 -6.69 -17.85 -19.40
CA ASN A 323 -5.50 -18.30 -20.11
C ASN A 323 -4.39 -17.22 -20.07
N LYS A 324 -3.12 -17.62 -20.07
CA LYS A 324 -1.94 -16.73 -19.94
C LYS A 324 -1.89 -15.62 -21.00
N THR A 325 -2.44 -15.86 -22.19
CA THR A 325 -2.51 -14.91 -23.30
C THR A 325 -3.68 -13.93 -23.20
N SER A 326 -4.65 -14.21 -22.33
CA SER A 326 -5.88 -13.44 -22.19
C SER A 326 -5.81 -12.50 -20.99
N ARG A 327 -6.72 -11.52 -20.98
CA ARG A 327 -6.89 -10.59 -19.86
C ARG A 327 -8.32 -10.65 -19.35
N ILE A 328 -8.58 -9.94 -18.26
CA ILE A 328 -9.88 -9.92 -17.59
C ILE A 328 -10.34 -8.48 -17.53
N LYS A 329 -11.57 -8.24 -17.99
CA LYS A 329 -12.28 -6.98 -17.81
C LYS A 329 -13.21 -7.11 -16.62
N PHE A 330 -13.09 -6.20 -15.65
CA PHE A 330 -14.05 -5.99 -14.57
C PHE A 330 -14.81 -4.68 -14.82
N ASN A 331 -16.12 -4.71 -14.64
CA ASN A 331 -16.97 -3.52 -14.61
C ASN A 331 -17.69 -3.49 -13.26
N ILE A 332 -17.19 -2.66 -12.35
CA ILE A 332 -17.81 -2.37 -11.07
C ILE A 332 -19.01 -1.48 -11.33
N VAL A 333 -20.20 -2.06 -11.22
CA VAL A 333 -21.47 -1.36 -11.44
C VAL A 333 -21.79 -0.51 -10.24
N LYS A 334 -21.79 -1.13 -9.05
CA LYS A 334 -22.17 -0.49 -7.81
C LYS A 334 -21.50 -1.14 -6.62
N VAL A 335 -20.98 -0.33 -5.73
CA VAL A 335 -20.39 -0.71 -4.45
C VAL A 335 -21.03 0.19 -3.40
N SER A 336 -21.43 -0.42 -2.28
CA SER A 336 -21.86 0.26 -1.07
C SER A 336 -21.11 -0.36 0.10
N MET A 337 -20.05 0.29 0.59
CA MET A 337 -19.26 -0.25 1.72
C MET A 337 -19.03 0.81 2.81
N PHE A 338 -19.77 0.69 3.90
CA PHE A 338 -19.74 1.54 5.08
C PHE A 338 -19.36 0.72 6.34
N PRO A 339 -18.96 1.37 7.44
CA PRO A 339 -18.57 2.78 7.55
C PRO A 339 -17.21 3.05 6.90
N ASN A 340 -17.13 4.16 6.16
CA ASN A 340 -15.89 4.85 5.81
C ASN A 340 -16.19 6.35 5.86
N THR A 341 -15.55 7.06 6.78
CA THR A 341 -15.84 8.48 7.09
C THR A 341 -15.01 9.46 6.26
N TYR A 342 -13.88 9.01 5.71
CA TYR A 342 -12.99 9.80 4.86
C TYR A 342 -13.12 9.37 3.40
N PRO A 343 -12.73 10.23 2.43
CA PRO A 343 -12.69 9.83 1.02
C PRO A 343 -11.72 8.65 0.78
N THR A 344 -10.74 8.45 1.65
CA THR A 344 -9.86 7.27 1.65
C THR A 344 -10.56 6.03 2.20
N CYS A 345 -10.52 4.95 1.42
CA CYS A 345 -10.98 3.62 1.80
C CYS A 345 -9.97 2.93 2.71
N GLN A 346 -10.42 2.64 3.94
CA GLN A 346 -9.64 1.89 4.90
C GLN A 346 -9.63 0.39 4.57
N TYR A 347 -8.86 -0.40 5.32
CA TYR A 347 -8.73 -1.85 5.06
C TYR A 347 -10.05 -2.63 5.22
N GLU A 348 -10.88 -2.24 6.18
CA GLU A 348 -12.20 -2.85 6.44
C GLU A 348 -13.31 -2.09 5.69
N ASN A 349 -14.43 -2.74 5.45
CA ASN A 349 -15.57 -2.19 4.71
C ASN A 349 -15.15 -1.64 3.34
N THR A 350 -14.43 -2.45 2.57
CA THR A 350 -13.96 -2.10 1.24
C THR A 350 -13.90 -3.35 0.37
N ILE A 351 -14.02 -3.14 -0.94
CA ILE A 351 -13.53 -4.11 -1.90
C ILE A 351 -12.13 -3.69 -2.34
N GLU A 352 -11.23 -4.65 -2.55
CA GLU A 352 -9.91 -4.42 -3.14
C GLU A 352 -9.74 -5.28 -4.38
N VAL A 353 -9.34 -4.68 -5.50
CA VAL A 353 -9.10 -5.39 -6.76
C VAL A 353 -7.62 -5.29 -7.09
N LYS A 354 -6.93 -6.43 -7.06
CA LYS A 354 -5.51 -6.55 -7.42
C LYS A 354 -5.41 -7.00 -8.88
N TYR A 355 -5.35 -6.02 -9.77
CA TYR A 355 -5.34 -6.24 -11.22
C TYR A 355 -3.98 -5.95 -11.86
N TRP A 356 -3.04 -5.37 -11.11
CA TRP A 356 -1.66 -5.18 -11.54
C TRP A 356 -0.92 -6.51 -11.66
N MET A 357 0.16 -6.53 -12.45
CA MET A 357 0.97 -7.74 -12.63
C MET A 357 1.55 -8.21 -11.29
N ASP A 358 2.22 -7.32 -10.57
CA ASP A 358 2.69 -7.56 -9.21
C ASP A 358 1.51 -7.62 -8.23
N LYS A 359 1.24 -8.81 -7.69
CA LYS A 359 0.14 -9.03 -6.73
C LYS A 359 0.52 -8.68 -5.28
N SER A 360 1.76 -8.27 -5.02
CA SER A 360 2.24 -7.93 -3.67
C SER A 360 1.88 -6.53 -3.20
N VAL A 361 1.74 -5.57 -4.13
CA VAL A 361 1.27 -4.21 -3.83
C VAL A 361 -0.21 -4.20 -3.52
N THR A 362 -0.69 -3.24 -2.72
CA THR A 362 -2.13 -3.07 -2.46
C THR A 362 -2.87 -2.85 -3.77
N GLY A 363 -4.05 -3.46 -3.93
CA GLY A 363 -4.92 -3.24 -5.10
C GLY A 363 -5.78 -1.98 -4.95
N ALA A 364 -6.49 -1.59 -6.00
CA ALA A 364 -7.41 -0.46 -5.95
C ALA A 364 -8.57 -0.78 -4.99
N ARG A 365 -8.83 0.14 -4.06
CA ARG A 365 -9.88 0.02 -3.03
C ARG A 365 -11.07 0.90 -3.33
N PHE A 366 -12.26 0.31 -3.26
CA PHE A 366 -13.52 1.01 -3.42
C PHE A 366 -14.38 0.82 -2.16
N CYS A 367 -15.01 1.92 -1.73
CA CYS A 367 -15.82 1.98 -0.53
C CYS A 367 -16.87 3.09 -0.65
N ARG A 368 -17.69 3.27 0.39
CA ARG A 368 -18.88 4.15 0.35
C ARG A 368 -19.71 3.79 -0.88
N GLN A 369 -20.32 4.77 -1.53
CA GLN A 369 -20.96 4.61 -2.82
C GLN A 369 -19.92 4.82 -3.93
N THR A 370 -19.66 3.77 -4.71
CA THR A 370 -18.83 3.84 -5.92
C THR A 370 -19.56 3.16 -7.06
N GLU A 371 -19.59 3.79 -8.22
CA GLU A 371 -20.26 3.27 -9.41
C GLU A 371 -19.39 3.43 -10.66
N ASN A 372 -19.71 2.65 -11.69
CA ASN A 372 -19.18 2.78 -13.05
C ASN A 372 -17.64 2.82 -13.15
N LYS A 373 -16.95 1.86 -12.52
CA LYS A 373 -15.49 1.72 -12.65
C LYS A 373 -15.15 0.53 -13.54
N ILE A 374 -14.35 0.78 -14.57
CA ILE A 374 -13.86 -0.26 -15.49
C ILE A 374 -12.40 -0.55 -15.16
N ILE A 375 -12.07 -1.83 -15.02
CA ILE A 375 -10.73 -2.32 -14.70
C ILE A 375 -10.33 -3.33 -15.77
N PHE A 376 -9.11 -3.19 -16.27
CA PHE A 376 -8.49 -4.15 -17.17
C PHE A 376 -7.27 -4.76 -16.46
N SER A 377 -7.26 -6.08 -16.25
CA SER A 377 -6.13 -6.75 -15.62
C SER A 377 -4.86 -6.58 -16.44
N HIS A 378 -3.70 -6.44 -15.81
CA HIS A 378 -2.42 -6.35 -16.53
C HIS A 378 -1.95 -7.72 -17.04
N ASN A 379 -2.43 -8.80 -16.42
CA ASN A 379 -2.16 -10.18 -16.80
C ASN A 379 -3.43 -11.03 -16.70
N ASN A 380 -3.29 -12.35 -16.81
CA ASN A 380 -4.39 -13.31 -16.79
C ASN A 380 -5.00 -13.57 -15.39
N HIS A 381 -4.67 -12.76 -14.37
CA HIS A 381 -5.07 -13.01 -12.98
C HIS A 381 -5.53 -11.73 -12.27
N ILE A 382 -6.74 -11.73 -11.72
CA ILE A 382 -7.23 -10.74 -10.75
C ILE A 382 -7.43 -11.41 -9.40
N ILE A 383 -7.05 -10.73 -8.31
CA ILE A 383 -7.45 -11.11 -6.95
C ILE A 383 -8.46 -10.07 -6.46
N TYR A 384 -9.67 -10.53 -6.14
CA TYR A 384 -10.74 -9.72 -5.58
C TYR A 384 -10.87 -10.01 -4.08
N HIS A 385 -10.72 -8.98 -3.26
CA HIS A 385 -11.02 -9.05 -1.84
C HIS A 385 -12.34 -8.32 -1.57
N HIS A 386 -13.22 -8.96 -0.82
CA HIS A 386 -14.38 -8.34 -0.22
C HIS A 386 -14.20 -8.37 1.30
N ARG A 387 -14.18 -7.21 1.94
CA ARG A 387 -14.02 -7.10 3.40
C ARG A 387 -15.14 -6.24 3.95
N SER A 388 -16.07 -6.85 4.66
CA SER A 388 -17.22 -6.15 5.22
C SER A 388 -17.48 -6.57 6.66
N THR A 389 -17.76 -5.57 7.50
CA THR A 389 -18.21 -5.72 8.88
C THR A 389 -19.72 -5.50 9.02
N GLN A 390 -20.40 -5.03 7.97
CA GLN A 390 -21.80 -4.62 7.99
C GLN A 390 -22.68 -5.52 7.10
N ARG A 391 -23.94 -5.71 7.50
CA ARG A 391 -24.89 -6.58 6.76
C ARG A 391 -25.41 -5.94 5.47
N ASN A 392 -25.47 -4.63 5.39
CA ASN A 392 -25.99 -3.87 4.25
C ASN A 392 -24.92 -3.51 3.21
N ASN A 393 -23.65 -3.86 3.46
CA ASN A 393 -22.59 -3.62 2.51
C ASN A 393 -22.69 -4.60 1.34
N PHE A 394 -22.43 -4.14 0.12
CA PHE A 394 -22.45 -4.99 -1.06
C PHE A 394 -21.59 -4.46 -2.21
N ALA A 395 -21.32 -5.34 -3.17
CA ALA A 395 -20.68 -5.03 -4.44
C ALA A 395 -21.28 -5.85 -5.59
N ILE A 396 -21.52 -5.17 -6.72
CA ILE A 396 -22.06 -5.73 -7.95
C ILE A 396 -21.04 -5.51 -9.07
N ILE A 397 -20.53 -6.59 -9.64
CA ILE A 397 -19.43 -6.54 -10.62
C ILE A 397 -19.78 -7.44 -11.80
N TYR A 398 -19.61 -6.93 -13.01
CA TYR A 398 -19.54 -7.75 -14.22
C TYR A 398 -18.10 -8.08 -14.55
N TYR A 399 -17.87 -9.27 -15.11
CA TYR A 399 -16.57 -9.72 -15.54
C TYR A 399 -16.68 -10.56 -16.82
N ASN A 400 -15.60 -10.54 -17.61
CA ASN A 400 -15.38 -11.42 -18.75
C ASN A 400 -13.90 -11.48 -19.10
N GLU A 401 -13.50 -12.56 -19.78
CA GLU A 401 -12.24 -12.67 -20.50
C GLU A 401 -12.25 -11.71 -21.70
N ILE A 402 -11.10 -11.09 -21.98
CA ILE A 402 -10.85 -10.25 -23.16
C ILE A 402 -9.52 -10.59 -23.83
#